data_AF-A0AAE0FQC5-F1
#
_entry.id   AF-A0AAE0FQC5-F1
#
_cell.length_a   1.000
_cell.length_b   1.000
_cell.length_c   1.000
_cell.angle_alpha   90.00
_cell.angle_beta   90.00
_cell.angle_gamma   90.00
#
_symmetry.space_group_name_H-M   'P 1'
#
loop_
_entity.id
_entity.type
_entity.pdbx_description
1 polymer ?
#
loop_
_entity_poly.entity_id
_entity_poly.type
_entity_poly.pdbx_seq_one_letter_code
_entity_poly.pdbx_strand_id
1 'polypeptide(L)'
;MNLKTLLIFVFAASCETAITIKEKRSRVVQLTDNNFDDEVARGPYFVKVYAEWCSHCKTLAPAWEELALELENEVFLGKIDGPKERGLQARLGTQGYPSLFLFRDGSAWEYTGQRSMQALARFARTGYTEQDAMPFYKAPNSVMGRAIGVVTGAPAMLEDLYSHLHNDLGYSNLSILSGALALPVFLGLILICILDNFIIRPSPLYPHQGHERPHAA
;
A
#
# COMPACT_ATOMS: atom_id res chain seq x y z
N MET A 1 -19.63 59.47 32.13
CA MET A 1 -18.79 58.58 31.29
C MET A 1 -18.27 57.46 32.17
N ASN A 2 -18.80 56.25 31.99
CA ASN A 2 -18.62 55.16 32.95
C ASN A 2 -17.47 54.24 32.52
N LEU A 3 -16.60 53.87 33.46
CA LEU A 3 -15.42 53.00 33.27
C LEU A 3 -15.76 51.64 32.62
N LYS A 4 -17.03 51.22 32.75
CA LYS A 4 -17.60 50.02 32.12
C LYS A 4 -17.72 50.15 30.58
N THR A 5 -17.89 51.36 30.04
CA THR A 5 -17.98 51.58 28.59
C THR A 5 -16.60 51.49 27.92
N LEU A 6 -15.52 51.79 28.64
CA LEU A 6 -14.16 51.73 28.11
C LEU A 6 -13.63 50.28 27.98
N LEU A 7 -14.03 49.39 28.89
CA LEU A 7 -13.62 47.98 28.88
C LEU A 7 -14.24 47.15 27.74
N ILE A 8 -15.41 47.54 27.25
CA ILE A 8 -16.08 46.84 26.14
C ILE A 8 -15.38 47.16 24.80
N PHE A 9 -14.81 48.36 24.65
CA PHE A 9 -14.07 48.74 23.44
C PHE A 9 -12.67 48.12 23.35
N VAL A 10 -12.01 47.88 24.49
CA VAL A 10 -10.68 47.25 24.49
C VAL A 10 -10.76 45.75 24.20
N PHE A 11 -11.84 45.07 24.59
CA PHE A 11 -12.02 43.63 24.30
C PHE A 11 -12.41 43.34 22.84
N ALA A 12 -13.01 44.31 22.14
CA ALA A 12 -13.35 44.20 20.72
C ALA A 12 -12.14 44.41 19.79
N ALA A 13 -11.04 45.01 20.26
CA ALA A 13 -9.88 45.35 19.45
C ALA A 13 -8.78 44.26 19.41
N SER A 14 -8.94 43.13 20.10
CA SER A 14 -8.04 41.96 19.96
C SER A 14 -8.59 40.88 19.03
N CYS A 15 -9.70 41.15 18.34
CA CYS A 15 -10.29 40.23 17.38
C CYS A 15 -9.76 40.52 15.96
N GLU A 16 -8.46 40.32 15.70
CA GLU A 16 -7.93 40.19 14.34
C GLU A 16 -6.46 39.76 14.33
N THR A 17 -6.23 38.52 14.74
CA THR A 17 -5.35 37.63 13.94
C THR A 17 -5.91 36.22 14.06
N ALA A 18 -7.06 36.01 13.45
CA ALA A 18 -7.42 34.67 13.01
C ALA A 18 -6.38 34.28 11.94
N ILE A 19 -5.28 33.67 12.39
CA ILE A 19 -4.36 32.95 11.53
C ILE A 19 -5.24 31.93 10.82
N THR A 20 -5.59 32.26 9.59
CA THR A 20 -6.26 31.34 8.69
C THR A 20 -5.20 30.26 8.43
N ILE A 21 -5.21 29.20 9.23
CA ILE A 21 -4.58 27.93 8.84
C ILE A 21 -5.40 27.49 7.63
N LYS A 22 -5.04 28.04 6.46
CA LYS A 22 -5.43 27.52 5.17
C LYS A 22 -4.90 26.09 5.20
N GLU A 23 -5.79 25.10 5.32
CA GLU A 23 -5.41 23.71 5.13
C GLU A 23 -4.75 23.62 3.75
N LYS A 24 -3.42 23.65 3.75
CA LYS A 24 -2.63 23.41 2.55
C LYS A 24 -2.80 21.93 2.29
N ARG A 25 -3.75 21.55 1.43
CA ARG A 25 -3.84 20.19 0.91
C ARG A 25 -2.45 19.85 0.38
N SER A 26 -1.76 18.94 1.05
CA SER A 26 -0.45 18.45 0.63
C SER A 26 -0.59 17.87 -0.78
N ARG A 27 0.33 18.23 -1.67
CA ARG A 27 0.44 17.60 -2.99
C ARG A 27 1.09 16.23 -2.91
N VAL A 28 1.69 15.90 -1.78
CA VAL A 28 2.32 14.62 -1.52
C VAL A 28 1.24 13.61 -1.13
N VAL A 29 1.05 12.61 -1.97
CA VAL A 29 0.06 11.56 -1.75
C VAL A 29 0.54 10.60 -0.66
N GLN A 30 -0.32 10.27 0.29
CA GLN A 30 -0.06 9.18 1.24
C GLN A 30 -0.30 7.85 0.52
N LEU A 31 0.77 7.09 0.33
CA LEU A 31 0.74 5.77 -0.26
C LEU A 31 0.63 4.71 0.84
N THR A 32 -0.23 3.72 0.60
CA THR A 32 -0.54 2.58 1.46
C THR A 32 -0.55 1.30 0.62
N ASP A 33 -0.55 0.14 1.28
CA ASP A 33 -0.61 -1.16 0.61
C ASP A 33 -1.77 -1.25 -0.41
N ASN A 34 -2.87 -0.51 -0.19
CA ASN A 34 -4.07 -0.57 -1.03
C ASN A 34 -4.03 0.32 -2.29
N ASN A 35 -3.25 1.40 -2.30
CA ASN A 35 -3.27 2.38 -3.39
C ASN A 35 -1.94 2.47 -4.16
N PHE A 36 -0.86 1.93 -3.61
CA PHE A 36 0.49 2.10 -4.14
C PHE A 36 0.63 1.65 -5.60
N ASP A 37 0.12 0.46 -5.91
CA ASP A 37 0.23 -0.11 -7.27
C ASP A 37 -0.53 0.72 -8.31
N ASP A 38 -1.74 1.18 -7.97
CA ASP A 38 -2.56 1.98 -8.86
C ASP A 38 -1.98 3.38 -9.08
N GLU A 39 -1.45 4.01 -8.03
CA GLU A 39 -0.83 5.33 -8.11
C GLU A 39 0.45 5.29 -8.96
N VAL A 40 1.34 4.33 -8.70
CA VAL A 40 2.61 4.19 -9.41
C VAL A 40 2.42 3.75 -10.87
N ALA A 41 1.33 3.05 -11.19
CA ALA A 41 1.02 2.66 -12.57
C ALA A 41 0.54 3.82 -13.45
N ARG A 42 0.01 4.91 -12.87
CA ARG A 42 -0.53 6.05 -13.64
C ARG A 42 0.55 6.91 -14.30
N GLY A 43 1.77 6.90 -13.80
CA GLY A 43 2.85 7.72 -14.33
C GLY A 43 4.07 7.78 -13.42
N PRO A 44 5.02 8.70 -13.69
CA PRO A 44 6.22 8.84 -12.90
C PRO A 44 5.91 9.22 -11.45
N TYR A 45 6.40 8.44 -10.50
CA TYR A 45 6.17 8.64 -9.07
C TYR A 45 7.50 8.66 -8.31
N PHE A 46 7.74 9.72 -7.54
CA PHE A 46 8.87 9.79 -6.62
C PHE A 46 8.37 9.60 -5.19
N VAL A 47 8.81 8.52 -4.55
CA VAL A 47 8.25 8.05 -3.29
C VAL A 47 9.29 8.15 -2.17
N LYS A 48 8.87 8.71 -1.03
CA LYS A 48 9.66 8.75 0.20
C LYS A 48 9.09 7.79 1.24
N VAL A 49 9.88 6.81 1.63
CA VAL A 49 9.59 5.97 2.81
C VAL A 49 10.16 6.65 4.04
N TYR A 50 9.32 6.88 5.05
CA TYR A 50 9.69 7.58 6.29
C TYR A 50 9.17 6.86 7.54
N ALA A 51 9.62 7.34 8.70
CA ALA A 51 9.09 6.98 10.00
C ALA A 51 8.88 8.24 10.85
N GLU A 52 7.86 8.26 11.72
CA GLU A 52 7.51 9.44 12.52
C GLU A 52 8.57 9.84 13.55
N TRP A 53 9.39 8.90 14.02
CA TRP A 53 10.47 9.13 14.97
C TRP A 53 11.79 9.55 14.29
N CYS A 54 11.88 9.46 12.96
CA CYS A 54 13.10 9.75 12.21
C CYS A 54 13.34 11.26 12.06
N SER A 55 14.38 11.78 12.73
CA SER A 55 14.76 13.20 12.66
C SER A 55 15.08 13.67 11.24
N HIS A 56 15.91 12.92 10.50
CA HIS A 56 16.25 13.24 9.10
C HIS A 56 15.02 13.31 8.18
N CYS A 57 13.98 12.53 8.48
CA CYS A 57 12.74 12.51 7.74
C CYS A 57 11.91 13.79 7.99
N LYS A 58 11.90 14.28 9.23
CA LYS A 58 11.26 15.54 9.62
C LYS A 58 11.92 16.74 8.93
N THR A 59 13.26 16.75 8.88
CA THR A 59 14.00 17.82 8.19
C THR A 59 13.73 17.84 6.68
N LEU A 60 13.56 16.66 6.06
CA LEU A 60 13.27 16.56 4.63
C LEU A 60 11.80 16.85 4.28
N ALA A 61 10.87 16.73 5.24
CA ALA A 61 9.44 16.90 5.00
C ALA A 61 9.06 18.22 4.29
N PRO A 62 9.48 19.42 4.74
CA PRO A 62 9.12 20.67 4.07
C PRO A 62 9.67 20.75 2.64
N ALA A 63 10.93 20.36 2.42
CA ALA A 63 11.52 20.34 1.08
C ALA A 63 10.81 19.34 0.14
N TRP A 64 10.30 18.23 0.68
CA TRP A 64 9.51 17.26 -0.08
C TRP A 64 8.15 17.81 -0.53
N GLU A 65 7.50 18.61 0.32
CA GLU A 65 6.25 19.29 -0.04
C GLU A 65 6.46 20.38 -1.09
N GLU A 66 7.59 21.09 -1.04
CA GLU A 66 7.97 22.07 -2.06
C GLU A 66 8.31 21.39 -3.39
N LEU A 67 9.03 20.26 -3.34
CA LEU A 67 9.32 19.44 -4.51
C LEU A 67 8.05 18.97 -5.21
N ALA A 68 7.01 18.64 -4.45
CA ALA A 68 5.74 18.19 -4.99
C ALA A 68 5.00 19.30 -5.75
N LEU A 69 5.22 20.56 -5.35
CA LEU A 69 4.69 21.73 -6.06
C LEU A 69 5.51 22.04 -7.31
N GLU A 70 6.84 21.91 -7.25
CA GLU A 70 7.70 22.16 -8.41
C GLU A 70 7.47 21.13 -9.53
N LEU A 71 7.29 19.86 -9.18
CA LEU A 71 7.18 18.75 -10.13
C LEU A 71 5.75 18.34 -10.45
N GLU A 72 4.73 19.12 -10.06
CA GLU A 72 3.32 18.73 -10.10
C GLU A 72 2.86 18.15 -11.44
N ASN A 73 3.38 18.66 -12.56
CA ASN A 73 3.03 18.22 -13.93
C ASN A 73 4.05 17.27 -14.58
N GLU A 74 5.11 16.91 -13.86
CA GLU A 74 6.24 16.11 -14.37
C GLU A 74 6.36 14.76 -13.64
N VAL A 75 6.28 14.78 -12.30
CA VAL A 75 6.47 13.63 -11.42
C VAL A 75 5.60 13.80 -10.18
N PHE A 76 4.75 12.81 -9.90
CA PHE A 76 3.95 12.79 -8.69
C PHE A 76 4.81 12.42 -7.48
N LEU A 77 4.53 13.04 -6.33
CA LEU A 77 5.26 12.75 -5.11
C LEU A 77 4.40 11.97 -4.13
N GLY A 78 4.98 10.90 -3.59
CA GLY A 78 4.35 10.03 -2.60
C GLY A 78 5.14 9.98 -1.30
N LYS A 79 4.47 9.61 -0.22
CA LYS A 79 5.09 9.25 1.06
C LYS A 79 4.47 7.98 1.61
N ILE A 80 5.30 7.12 2.21
CA ILE A 80 4.91 5.86 2.85
C ILE A 80 5.41 5.90 4.29
N ASP A 81 4.53 5.60 5.23
CA ASP A 81 4.91 5.38 6.63
C ASP A 81 5.37 3.93 6.79
N GLY A 82 6.68 3.69 6.72
CA GLY A 82 7.25 2.34 6.69
C GLY A 82 6.84 1.47 7.89
N PRO A 83 6.95 1.97 9.15
CA PRO A 83 6.53 1.22 10.33
C PRO A 83 5.05 0.80 10.33
N LYS A 84 4.17 1.58 9.68
CA LYS A 84 2.75 1.25 9.54
C LYS A 84 2.51 0.31 8.36
N GLU A 85 3.10 0.61 7.21
CA GLU A 85 2.93 -0.13 5.95
C GLU A 85 4.06 -1.18 5.79
N ARG A 86 4.08 -2.18 6.69
CA ARG A 86 5.16 -3.18 6.76
C ARG A 86 5.32 -3.99 5.46
N GLY A 87 4.20 -4.28 4.78
CA GLY A 87 4.19 -4.96 3.49
C GLY A 87 4.92 -4.16 2.42
N LEU A 88 4.55 -2.89 2.23
CA LEU A 88 5.27 -1.96 1.35
C LEU A 88 6.73 -1.79 1.77
N GLN A 89 7.04 -1.64 3.06
CA GLN A 89 8.42 -1.45 3.53
C GLN A 89 9.31 -2.62 3.10
N ALA A 90 8.85 -3.86 3.30
CA ALA A 90 9.55 -5.07 2.92
C ALA A 90 9.67 -5.21 1.39
N ARG A 91 8.57 -4.92 0.67
CA ARG A 91 8.53 -4.92 -0.80
C ARG A 91 9.49 -3.92 -1.43
N LEU A 92 9.67 -2.76 -0.80
CA LEU A 92 10.63 -1.73 -1.20
C LEU A 92 12.07 -2.04 -0.73
N GLY A 93 12.27 -3.10 0.05
CA GLY A 93 13.57 -3.45 0.62
C GLY A 93 14.14 -2.35 1.52
N THR A 94 13.28 -1.54 2.15
CA THR A 94 13.71 -0.37 2.93
C THR A 94 14.27 -0.79 4.28
N GLN A 95 15.58 -0.64 4.47
CA GLN A 95 16.28 -0.97 5.72
C GLN A 95 16.52 0.24 6.63
N GLY A 96 16.32 1.47 6.14
CA GLY A 96 16.56 2.70 6.89
C GLY A 96 15.71 3.85 6.38
N TYR A 97 15.68 4.95 7.13
CA TYR A 97 14.86 6.11 6.80
C TYR A 97 15.68 7.40 6.75
N PRO A 98 15.37 8.34 5.83
CA PRO A 98 14.44 8.18 4.71
C PRO A 98 15.09 7.44 3.53
N SER A 99 14.32 6.56 2.90
CA SER A 99 14.64 5.93 1.61
C SER A 99 13.77 6.52 0.50
N LEU A 100 14.36 6.75 -0.67
CA LEU A 100 13.77 7.50 -1.76
C LEU A 100 13.79 6.64 -3.02
N PHE A 101 12.64 6.46 -3.67
CA PHE A 101 12.49 5.59 -4.84
C PHE A 101 11.75 6.30 -5.96
N LEU A 102 12.33 6.35 -7.15
CA LEU A 102 11.64 6.82 -8.36
C LEU A 102 11.09 5.62 -9.12
N PHE A 103 9.82 5.70 -9.50
CA PHE A 103 9.15 4.76 -10.38
C PHE A 103 8.81 5.46 -11.68
N ARG A 104 9.22 4.89 -12.81
CA ARG A 104 8.93 5.43 -14.14
C ARG A 104 9.05 4.30 -15.16
N ASP A 105 8.13 4.26 -16.12
CA ASP A 105 8.14 3.30 -17.24
C ASP A 105 8.25 1.83 -16.81
N GLY A 106 7.64 1.47 -15.67
CA GLY A 106 7.69 0.10 -15.14
C GLY A 106 9.02 -0.28 -14.48
N SER A 107 9.98 0.63 -14.41
CA SER A 107 11.25 0.47 -13.70
C SER A 107 11.26 1.28 -12.39
N ALA A 108 12.16 0.90 -11.50
CA ALA A 108 12.36 1.55 -10.20
C ALA A 108 13.83 1.89 -10.00
N TRP A 109 14.12 3.03 -9.39
CA TRP A 109 15.47 3.48 -9.04
C TRP A 109 15.52 3.93 -7.59
N GLU A 110 16.54 3.51 -6.85
CA GLU A 110 16.79 3.94 -5.48
C GLU A 110 17.71 5.17 -5.48
N TYR A 111 17.25 6.28 -4.93
CA TYR A 111 18.04 7.50 -4.84
C TYR A 111 18.87 7.53 -3.56
N THR A 112 20.19 7.60 -3.71
CA THR A 112 21.17 7.63 -2.61
C THR A 112 21.96 8.94 -2.52
N GLY A 113 21.63 9.93 -3.37
CA GLY A 113 22.35 11.19 -3.48
C GLY A 113 22.01 12.23 -2.38
N GLN A 114 22.45 13.47 -2.60
CA GLN A 114 22.22 14.58 -1.69
C GLN A 114 20.73 14.94 -1.59
N ARG A 115 20.21 15.10 -0.38
CA ARG A 115 18.80 15.41 -0.13
C ARG A 115 18.46 16.91 -0.27
N SER A 116 19.19 17.64 -1.11
CA SER A 116 18.88 19.04 -1.42
C SER A 116 17.77 19.11 -2.46
N MET A 117 16.96 20.16 -2.40
CA MET A 117 15.83 20.35 -3.30
C MET A 117 16.24 20.27 -4.79
N GLN A 118 17.34 20.93 -5.14
CA GLN A 118 17.90 20.93 -6.50
C GLN A 118 18.37 19.55 -6.96
N ALA A 119 19.00 18.77 -6.07
CA ALA A 119 19.49 17.44 -6.42
C ALA A 119 18.34 16.45 -6.60
N LEU A 120 17.30 16.54 -5.78
CA LEU A 120 16.08 15.73 -5.91
C LEU A 120 15.32 16.05 -7.19
N ALA A 121 15.12 17.34 -7.50
CA ALA A 121 14.48 17.77 -8.74
C ALA A 121 15.26 17.31 -9.98
N ARG A 122 16.60 17.45 -9.96
CA ARG A 122 17.47 16.96 -11.05
C ARG A 122 17.33 15.46 -11.24
N PHE A 123 17.34 14.69 -10.15
CA PHE A 123 17.20 13.24 -10.22
C PHE A 123 15.86 12.82 -10.82
N ALA A 124 14.76 13.42 -10.35
CA ALA A 124 13.41 13.14 -10.84
C ALA A 124 13.24 13.45 -12.34
N ARG A 125 13.93 14.47 -12.84
CA ARG A 125 13.87 14.88 -14.26
C ARG A 125 14.75 14.04 -15.17
N THR A 126 16.03 13.89 -14.83
CA THR A 126 17.01 13.25 -15.73
C THR A 126 18.03 12.37 -15.01
N GLY A 127 18.39 12.67 -13.77
CA GLY A 127 19.50 11.98 -13.10
C GLY A 127 19.31 10.47 -12.91
N TYR A 128 18.07 9.97 -12.94
CA TYR A 128 17.80 8.53 -12.88
C TYR A 128 18.35 7.76 -14.10
N THR A 129 18.58 8.40 -15.24
CA THR A 129 19.12 7.72 -16.45
C THR A 129 20.59 7.37 -16.32
N GLU A 130 21.31 7.99 -15.39
CA GLU A 130 22.72 7.70 -15.11
C GLU A 130 22.91 6.50 -14.16
N GLN A 131 21.83 6.06 -13.51
CA GLN A 131 21.84 4.95 -12.57
C GLN A 131 21.15 3.72 -13.17
N ASP A 132 21.73 2.54 -12.93
CA ASP A 132 21.09 1.29 -13.31
C ASP A 132 19.76 1.12 -12.55
N ALA A 133 18.70 0.79 -13.30
CA ALA A 133 17.42 0.46 -12.71
C ALA A 133 17.55 -0.75 -11.79
N MET A 134 16.72 -0.80 -10.75
CA MET A 134 16.64 -1.96 -9.87
C MET A 134 16.32 -3.21 -10.69
N PRO A 135 17.04 -4.31 -10.49
CA PRO A 135 16.80 -5.53 -11.24
C PRO A 135 15.41 -6.08 -10.94
N PHE A 136 14.78 -6.76 -11.90
CA PHE A 136 13.39 -7.22 -11.81
C PHE A 136 13.07 -7.99 -10.51
N TYR A 137 13.99 -8.81 -10.00
CA TYR A 137 13.79 -9.58 -8.78
C TYR A 137 13.78 -8.74 -7.49
N LYS A 138 14.33 -7.51 -7.53
CA LYS A 138 14.36 -6.55 -6.42
C LYS A 138 13.36 -5.39 -6.65
N ALA A 139 12.87 -5.23 -7.87
CA ALA A 139 11.96 -4.16 -8.23
C ALA A 139 10.62 -4.32 -7.48
N PRO A 140 10.15 -3.29 -6.74
CA PRO A 140 8.94 -3.37 -5.92
C PRO A 140 7.69 -3.67 -6.77
N ASN A 141 7.58 -3.06 -7.93
CA ASN A 141 6.47 -3.21 -8.88
C ASN A 141 6.49 -4.52 -9.70
N SER A 142 7.50 -5.38 -9.51
CA SER A 142 7.53 -6.70 -10.14
C SER A 142 6.52 -7.66 -9.52
N VAL A 143 6.21 -8.75 -10.23
CA VAL A 143 5.37 -9.85 -9.70
C VAL A 143 6.02 -10.43 -8.44
N MET A 144 7.35 -10.60 -8.45
CA MET A 144 8.09 -11.11 -7.30
C MET A 144 8.05 -10.14 -6.12
N GLY A 145 8.24 -8.84 -6.37
CA GLY A 145 8.15 -7.79 -5.36
C GLY A 145 6.76 -7.73 -4.71
N ARG A 146 5.69 -7.81 -5.51
CA ARG A 146 4.31 -7.93 -4.99
C ARG A 146 4.12 -9.17 -4.14
N ALA A 147 4.58 -10.33 -4.61
CA ALA A 147 4.48 -11.59 -3.86
C ALA A 147 5.23 -11.52 -2.53
N ILE A 148 6.45 -10.98 -2.52
CA ILE A 148 7.23 -10.76 -1.30
C ILE A 148 6.44 -9.86 -0.35
N GLY A 149 5.92 -8.73 -0.83
CA GLY A 149 5.09 -7.82 -0.03
C GLY A 149 3.92 -8.52 0.65
N VAL A 150 3.14 -9.30 -0.11
CA VAL A 150 2.00 -10.08 0.42
C VAL A 150 2.46 -11.09 1.47
N VAL A 151 3.52 -11.85 1.20
CA VAL A 151 4.02 -12.88 2.13
C VAL A 151 4.56 -12.24 3.41
N THR A 152 5.31 -11.14 3.31
CA THR A 152 5.87 -10.44 4.47
C THR A 152 4.86 -9.62 5.25
N GLY A 153 3.78 -9.16 4.59
CA GLY A 153 2.67 -8.45 5.22
C GLY A 153 1.65 -9.39 5.88
N ALA A 154 1.62 -10.67 5.47
CA ALA A 154 0.66 -11.65 5.99
C ALA A 154 0.64 -11.77 7.52
N PRO A 155 1.78 -11.76 8.26
CA PRO A 155 1.74 -11.79 9.72
C PRO A 155 1.00 -10.60 10.34
N ALA A 156 1.17 -9.39 9.80
CA ALA A 156 0.46 -8.21 10.30
C ALA A 156 -1.04 -8.30 10.01
N MET A 157 -1.42 -8.75 8.80
CA MET A 157 -2.82 -9.02 8.46
C MET A 157 -3.45 -10.08 9.37
N LEU A 158 -2.72 -11.15 9.69
CA LEU A 158 -3.18 -12.21 10.59
C LEU A 158 -3.32 -11.71 12.03
N GLU A 159 -2.39 -10.87 12.49
CA GLU A 159 -2.44 -10.24 13.81
C GLU A 159 -3.66 -9.31 13.93
N ASP A 160 -3.89 -8.45 12.93
CA ASP A 160 -5.06 -7.58 12.87
C ASP A 160 -6.37 -8.40 12.84
N LEU A 161 -6.45 -9.44 12.00
CA LEU A 161 -7.61 -10.31 11.92
C LEU A 161 -7.88 -11.05 13.24
N TYR A 162 -6.83 -11.57 13.89
CA TYR A 162 -6.94 -12.21 15.19
C TYR A 162 -7.45 -11.21 16.24
N SER A 163 -6.88 -10.00 16.27
CA SER A 163 -7.29 -8.96 17.20
C SER A 163 -8.75 -8.56 16.99
N HIS A 164 -9.22 -8.49 15.74
CA HIS A 164 -10.60 -8.16 15.40
C HIS A 164 -11.56 -9.28 15.82
N LEU A 165 -11.22 -10.54 15.54
CA LEU A 165 -12.00 -11.70 15.97
C LEU A 165 -12.10 -11.79 17.49
N HIS A 166 -11.00 -11.53 18.20
CA HIS A 166 -10.95 -11.65 19.65
C HIS A 166 -11.61 -10.47 20.37
N ASN A 167 -11.28 -9.23 19.99
CA ASN A 167 -11.68 -8.03 20.71
C ASN A 167 -13.04 -7.48 20.26
N ASP A 168 -13.32 -7.48 18.96
CA ASP A 168 -14.53 -6.84 18.44
C ASP A 168 -15.71 -7.83 18.35
N LEU A 169 -15.42 -9.09 17.99
CA LEU A 169 -16.43 -10.15 17.90
C LEU A 169 -16.50 -11.04 19.15
N GLY A 170 -15.57 -10.88 20.10
CA GLY A 170 -15.59 -11.59 21.39
C GLY A 170 -15.30 -13.09 21.30
N TYR A 171 -14.69 -13.57 20.21
CA TYR A 171 -14.38 -15.00 20.07
C TYR A 171 -13.25 -15.41 21.02
N SER A 172 -13.44 -16.56 21.68
CA SER A 172 -12.39 -17.14 22.54
C SER A 172 -11.24 -17.70 21.70
N ASN A 173 -10.03 -17.71 22.26
CA ASN A 173 -8.83 -18.22 21.59
C ASN A 173 -9.01 -19.67 21.09
N LEU A 174 -9.76 -20.49 21.84
CA LEU A 174 -10.05 -21.87 21.46
C LEU A 174 -10.90 -21.94 20.18
N SER A 175 -11.90 -21.07 20.04
CA SER A 175 -12.73 -21.00 18.84
C SER A 175 -11.98 -20.47 17.61
N ILE A 176 -11.07 -19.51 17.81
CA ILE A 176 -10.23 -18.99 16.72
C ILE A 176 -9.26 -20.08 16.26
N LEU A 177 -8.62 -20.79 17.19
CA LEU A 177 -7.70 -21.89 16.87
C LEU A 177 -8.41 -23.06 16.19
N SER A 178 -9.59 -23.46 16.66
CA SER A 178 -10.35 -24.53 16.02
C SER A 178 -10.77 -24.16 14.60
N GLY A 179 -11.18 -22.91 14.35
CA GLY A 179 -11.45 -22.39 13.02
C GLY A 179 -10.21 -22.40 12.11
N ALA A 180 -9.07 -21.90 12.62
CA ALA A 180 -7.82 -21.84 11.87
C ALA A 180 -7.30 -23.23 11.45
N LEU A 181 -7.54 -24.28 12.27
CA LEU A 181 -7.18 -25.66 11.96
C LEU A 181 -8.22 -26.38 11.10
N ALA A 182 -9.51 -26.14 11.34
CA ALA A 182 -10.59 -26.83 10.64
C ALA A 182 -10.78 -26.34 9.20
N LEU A 183 -10.65 -25.04 8.96
CA LEU A 183 -10.85 -24.42 7.64
C LEU A 183 -9.96 -25.04 6.54
N PRO A 184 -8.62 -25.16 6.70
CA PRO A 184 -7.78 -25.75 5.66
C PRO A 184 -8.04 -27.24 5.45
N VAL A 185 -8.36 -27.98 6.51
CA VAL A 185 -8.74 -29.41 6.40
C VAL A 185 -10.02 -29.56 5.58
N PHE A 186 -11.03 -28.74 5.88
CA PHE A 186 -12.31 -28.76 5.19
C PHE A 186 -12.19 -28.35 3.72
N LEU A 187 -11.47 -27.27 3.44
CA LEU A 187 -11.17 -26.84 2.07
C LEU A 187 -10.36 -27.89 1.30
N GLY A 188 -9.42 -28.57 1.95
CA GLY A 188 -8.65 -29.67 1.37
C GLY A 188 -9.53 -30.86 1.00
N LEU A 189 -10.45 -31.27 1.89
CA LEU A 189 -11.41 -32.33 1.60
C LEU A 189 -12.34 -31.97 0.43
N ILE A 190 -12.83 -30.72 0.38
CA ILE A 190 -13.63 -30.23 -0.74
C ILE A 190 -12.84 -30.29 -2.05
N LEU A 191 -11.59 -29.83 -2.05
CA LEU A 191 -10.74 -29.86 -3.24
C LEU A 191 -10.53 -31.30 -3.73
N ILE A 192 -10.28 -32.25 -2.82
CA ILE A 192 -10.15 -33.67 -3.16
C ILE A 192 -11.44 -34.19 -3.81
N CYS A 193 -12.62 -33.89 -3.23
CA CYS A 193 -13.90 -34.29 -3.81
C CYS A 193 -14.14 -33.70 -5.21
N ILE A 194 -13.74 -32.44 -5.44
CA ILE A 194 -13.84 -31.81 -6.76
C ILE A 194 -12.91 -32.52 -7.75
N LEU A 195 -11.67 -32.79 -7.35
CA LEU A 195 -10.70 -33.48 -8.20
C LEU A 195 -11.12 -34.93 -8.51
N ASP A 196 -11.72 -35.65 -7.56
CA ASP A 196 -12.27 -37.01 -7.80
C ASP A 196 -13.38 -36.99 -8.85
N ASN A 197 -14.31 -36.04 -8.75
CA ASN A 197 -15.39 -35.87 -9.73
C ASN A 197 -14.87 -35.50 -11.12
N PHE A 198 -13.81 -34.68 -11.23
CA PHE A 198 -13.30 -34.23 -12.54
C PHE A 198 -12.26 -35.17 -13.16
N ILE A 199 -11.39 -35.80 -12.36
CA ILE A 199 -10.26 -36.58 -12.85
C ILE A 199 -10.58 -38.08 -12.91
N ILE A 200 -11.29 -38.62 -11.91
CA ILE A 200 -11.50 -40.07 -11.76
C ILE A 200 -12.82 -40.53 -12.39
N ARG A 201 -13.84 -39.67 -12.42
CA ARG A 201 -15.12 -39.94 -13.10
C ARG A 201 -15.45 -38.91 -14.17
N PRO A 202 -14.75 -38.86 -15.32
CA PRO A 202 -15.25 -38.08 -16.44
C PRO A 202 -16.64 -38.61 -16.81
N SER A 203 -17.65 -37.73 -16.77
CA SER A 203 -19.03 -38.04 -17.14
C SER A 203 -19.05 -38.83 -18.46
N PRO A 204 -19.64 -40.04 -18.52
CA PRO A 204 -19.75 -40.76 -19.78
C PRO A 204 -20.76 -40.03 -20.66
N LEU A 205 -20.26 -39.16 -21.54
CA LEU A 205 -21.01 -38.73 -22.72
C LEU A 205 -21.09 -39.94 -23.67
N TYR A 206 -22.05 -40.83 -23.44
CA TYR A 206 -22.49 -41.75 -24.48
C TYR A 206 -24.02 -41.71 -24.57
N PRO A 207 -24.59 -41.29 -25.71
CA PRO A 207 -26.02 -41.29 -25.87
C PRO A 207 -26.52 -42.73 -25.93
N HIS A 208 -27.57 -43.03 -25.18
CA HIS A 208 -28.31 -44.29 -25.26
C HIS A 208 -28.77 -44.52 -26.71
N GLN A 209 -28.09 -45.38 -27.45
CA GLN A 209 -28.69 -45.98 -28.64
C GLN A 209 -29.52 -47.19 -28.20
N GLY A 210 -30.84 -47.00 -28.23
CA GLY A 210 -31.81 -48.05 -28.05
C GLY A 210 -31.63 -49.13 -29.11
N HIS A 211 -31.45 -50.36 -28.67
CA HIS A 211 -31.52 -51.53 -29.53
C HIS A 211 -32.87 -52.22 -29.27
N GLU A 212 -33.89 -51.78 -30.01
CA GLU A 212 -35.06 -52.62 -30.27
C GLU A 212 -34.56 -53.91 -30.95
N ARG A 213 -34.95 -55.09 -30.42
CA ARG A 213 -34.87 -56.34 -31.17
C ARG A 213 -36.26 -56.86 -31.48
N PRO A 214 -36.48 -57.42 -32.69
CA PRO A 214 -37.81 -57.68 -33.20
C PRO A 214 -38.37 -59.00 -32.67
N HIS A 215 -39.70 -59.04 -32.62
CA HIS A 215 -40.51 -60.23 -32.44
C HIS A 215 -40.09 -61.35 -33.38
N ALA A 216 -39.85 -62.55 -32.83
CA ALA A 216 -39.84 -63.80 -33.57
C ALA A 216 -41.18 -64.51 -33.32
N ALA A 217 -41.77 -64.96 -34.43
CA ALA A 217 -43.07 -65.62 -34.58
C ALA A 217 -43.16 -67.00 -33.92
#